data_AF-A0A949SL56-F1
#
_entry.id   AF-A0A949SL56-F1
#
_cell.length_a   1.000
_cell.length_b   1.000
_cell.length_c   1.000
_cell.angle_alpha   90.00
_cell.angle_beta   90.00
_cell.angle_gamma   90.00
#
_symmetry.space_group_name_H-M   'P 1'
#
loop_
_entity.id
_entity.type
_entity.pdbx_description
1 polymer ?
#
loop_
_entity_poly.entity_id
_entity_poly.type
_entity_poly.pdbx_seq_one_letter_code
_entity_poly.pdbx_strand_id
1 'polypeptide(L)'
;MKKLLRPLGFGGLLLMAVLFGLMLGKGGGLAGLWEDVCGLWARPVKGIDPNDPVLKAGLPEPDPLAGLPDSPLNELLKPDLTPDQQTQVVGQMLIDYWTSVRSLPNGTWEEVREQLAGHNKKQVALVPKEHPALATNTFRAKPDAPGIHLHVISGSGCAFQLIYEGPDKQPFTDDDLVRNFPPDLEFK
;
A
#
# COMPACT_ATOMS: atom_id res chain seq x y z
N MET A 1 -69.05 48.53 30.83
CA MET A 1 -68.17 47.62 30.06
C MET A 1 -66.78 48.22 29.76
N LYS A 2 -66.15 49.02 30.64
CA LYS A 2 -64.82 49.64 30.38
C LYS A 2 -63.73 49.31 31.42
N LYS A 3 -64.04 48.52 32.47
CA LYS A 3 -63.10 48.22 33.58
C LYS A 3 -62.39 46.85 33.47
N LEU A 4 -62.81 45.95 32.58
CA LEU A 4 -62.15 44.63 32.40
C LEU A 4 -61.19 44.56 31.19
N LEU A 5 -61.24 45.49 30.24
CA LEU A 5 -60.34 45.47 29.07
C LEU A 5 -58.90 45.90 29.39
N ARG A 6 -58.70 46.73 30.42
CA ARG A 6 -57.39 47.27 30.80
C ARG A 6 -56.40 46.22 31.35
N PRO A 7 -56.77 45.31 32.28
CA PRO A 7 -55.84 44.30 32.78
C PRO A 7 -55.52 43.21 31.74
N LEU A 8 -56.49 42.85 30.89
CA LEU A 8 -56.29 41.90 29.80
C LEU A 8 -55.37 42.45 28.69
N GLY A 9 -55.54 43.73 28.34
CA GLY A 9 -54.62 44.40 27.41
C GLY A 9 -53.20 44.50 27.96
N PHE A 10 -53.05 44.78 29.26
CA PHE A 10 -51.73 44.86 29.90
C PHE A 10 -51.05 43.49 30.01
N GLY A 11 -51.80 42.44 30.35
CA GLY A 11 -51.28 41.07 30.39
C GLY A 11 -50.81 40.58 29.01
N GLY A 12 -51.56 40.88 27.94
CA GLY A 12 -51.15 40.56 26.57
C GLY A 12 -49.89 41.30 26.13
N LEU A 13 -49.77 42.58 26.48
CA LEU A 13 -48.60 43.40 26.16
C LEU A 13 -47.33 42.95 26.91
N LEU A 14 -47.47 42.54 28.16
CA LEU A 14 -46.36 42.05 28.98
C LEU A 14 -45.85 40.69 28.47
N LEU A 15 -46.77 39.81 28.04
CA LEU A 15 -46.43 38.51 27.47
C LEU A 15 -45.76 38.66 26.09
N MET A 16 -46.21 39.63 25.27
CA MET A 16 -45.54 40.00 24.02
C MET A 16 -44.16 40.60 24.27
N ALA A 17 -43.97 41.46 25.27
CA ALA A 17 -42.67 42.04 25.59
C ALA A 17 -41.64 40.98 26.04
N VAL A 18 -42.08 39.96 26.79
CA VAL A 18 -41.23 38.83 27.20
C VAL A 18 -40.85 37.96 25.98
N LEU A 19 -41.81 37.67 25.09
CA LEU A 19 -41.55 36.93 23.85
C LEU A 19 -40.61 37.70 22.90
N PHE A 20 -40.77 39.02 22.80
CA PHE A 20 -39.92 39.87 21.97
C PHE A 20 -38.51 40.01 22.55
N GLY A 21 -38.38 40.07 23.87
CA GLY A 21 -37.08 40.03 24.58
C GLY A 21 -36.33 38.71 24.38
N LEU A 22 -37.06 37.58 24.33
CA LEU A 22 -36.51 36.27 24.01
C LEU A 22 -36.08 36.13 22.54
N MET A 23 -36.74 36.81 21.60
CA MET A 23 -36.37 36.79 20.17
C MET A 23 -35.24 37.76 19.79
N LEU A 24 -35.07 38.88 20.52
CA LEU A 24 -34.06 39.91 20.21
C LEU A 24 -32.82 39.89 21.12
N GLY A 25 -32.74 38.95 22.07
CA GLY A 25 -31.54 38.70 22.86
C GLY A 25 -30.33 38.45 21.96
N LYS A 26 -29.24 39.17 22.23
CA LYS A 26 -28.00 39.27 21.45
C LYS A 26 -27.21 37.95 21.47
N GLY A 27 -27.78 36.91 20.85
CA GLY A 27 -27.29 35.54 20.89
C GLY A 27 -28.30 34.46 20.43
N GLY A 28 -29.35 34.81 19.69
CA GLY A 28 -30.19 33.78 19.03
C GLY A 28 -31.12 33.00 19.97
N GLY A 29 -31.80 33.68 20.89
CA GLY A 29 -32.97 33.16 21.62
C GLY A 29 -32.85 31.74 22.22
N LEU A 30 -33.95 30.99 22.21
CA LEU A 30 -34.06 29.63 22.77
C LEU A 30 -33.04 28.63 22.17
N ALA A 31 -32.51 28.90 20.97
CA ALA A 31 -31.49 28.07 20.35
C ALA A 31 -30.14 28.19 21.07
N GLY A 32 -29.75 29.40 21.51
CA GLY A 32 -28.54 29.60 22.31
C GLY A 32 -28.62 28.96 23.70
N LEU A 33 -29.80 28.99 24.33
CA LEU A 33 -30.04 28.27 25.58
C LEU A 33 -30.01 26.74 25.41
N TRP A 34 -30.43 26.23 24.24
CA TRP A 34 -30.34 24.80 23.93
C TRP A 34 -28.89 24.38 23.63
N GLU A 35 -28.10 25.21 22.95
CA GLU A 35 -26.67 24.98 22.73
C GLU A 35 -25.89 24.96 24.05
N ASP A 36 -26.17 25.87 24.99
CA ASP A 36 -25.52 25.89 26.31
C ASP A 36 -25.90 24.66 27.17
N VAL A 37 -27.14 24.18 27.08
CA VAL A 37 -27.59 22.96 27.79
C VAL A 37 -26.97 21.71 27.18
N CYS A 38 -26.89 21.62 25.84
CA CYS A 38 -26.18 20.55 25.17
C CYS A 38 -24.67 20.59 25.45
N GLY A 39 -24.07 21.79 25.52
CA GLY A 39 -22.67 22.00 25.85
C GLY A 39 -22.30 21.57 27.27
N LEU A 40 -23.23 21.69 28.23
CA LEU A 40 -23.04 21.22 29.60
C LEU A 40 -23.02 19.69 29.75
N TRP A 41 -23.64 18.96 28.82
CA TRP A 41 -23.69 17.49 28.80
C TRP A 41 -22.69 16.86 27.82
N ALA A 42 -22.15 17.65 26.91
CA ALA A 42 -21.04 17.26 26.05
C ALA A 42 -19.76 17.19 26.90
N ARG A 43 -19.47 16.00 27.47
CA ARG A 43 -18.10 15.69 27.89
C ARG A 43 -17.18 16.03 26.72
N PRO A 44 -16.07 16.77 26.91
CA PRO A 44 -15.11 16.95 25.85
C PRO A 44 -14.66 15.55 25.44
N VAL A 45 -15.04 15.13 24.23
CA VAL A 45 -14.47 13.94 23.61
C VAL A 45 -13.02 14.31 23.44
N LYS A 46 -12.20 13.82 24.37
CA LYS A 46 -10.76 13.99 24.34
C LYS A 46 -10.34 13.47 22.98
N GLY A 47 -9.96 14.40 22.08
CA GLY A 47 -9.56 14.07 20.73
C GLY A 47 -8.52 12.97 20.83
N ILE A 48 -8.82 11.83 20.22
CA ILE A 48 -7.86 10.74 20.10
C ILE A 48 -6.68 11.34 19.33
N ASP A 49 -5.53 11.47 19.99
CA ASP A 49 -4.33 12.01 19.36
C ASP A 49 -3.92 11.03 18.24
N PRO A 50 -3.90 11.46 16.96
CA PRO A 50 -3.47 10.59 15.86
C PRO A 50 -2.04 10.05 16.03
N ASN A 51 -1.25 10.67 16.92
CA ASN A 51 0.10 10.25 17.26
C ASN A 51 0.20 9.45 18.57
N ASP A 52 -0.91 9.05 19.18
CA ASP A 52 -0.92 8.22 20.37
C ASP A 52 -0.16 6.90 20.10
N PRO A 53 0.91 6.58 20.86
CA PRO A 53 1.70 5.37 20.65
C PRO A 53 0.88 4.08 20.74
N VAL A 54 -0.28 4.10 21.41
CA VAL A 54 -1.21 2.95 21.46
C VAL A 54 -1.85 2.67 20.09
N LEU A 55 -2.05 3.69 19.25
CA LEU A 55 -2.57 3.52 17.88
C LEU A 55 -1.49 3.03 16.90
N LYS A 56 -0.21 3.27 17.21
CA LYS A 56 0.93 2.80 16.41
C LYS A 56 1.39 1.39 16.78
N ALA A 57 1.01 0.88 17.94
CA ALA A 57 1.58 -0.34 18.53
C ALA A 57 0.92 -1.67 18.12
N GLY A 58 0.03 -1.72 17.11
CA GLY A 58 -0.73 -2.96 16.90
C GLY A 58 -1.40 -3.16 15.56
N LEU A 59 -1.00 -2.46 14.50
CA LEU A 59 -1.38 -2.93 13.17
C LEU A 59 -0.47 -4.12 12.85
N PRO A 60 -1.00 -5.34 12.65
CA PRO A 60 -0.21 -6.41 12.07
C PRO A 60 0.39 -5.89 10.76
N GLU A 61 1.68 -6.14 10.51
CA GLU A 61 2.29 -5.79 9.24
C GLU A 61 1.40 -6.35 8.13
N PRO A 62 0.92 -5.51 7.18
CA PRO A 62 0.03 -5.98 6.13
C PRO A 62 0.74 -7.11 5.39
N ASP A 63 0.09 -8.28 5.35
CA ASP A 63 0.64 -9.46 4.67
C ASP A 63 0.96 -9.07 3.21
N PRO A 64 2.23 -9.15 2.78
CA PRO A 64 2.63 -8.77 1.43
C PRO A 64 1.99 -9.64 0.35
N LEU A 65 1.40 -10.79 0.73
CA LEU A 65 0.65 -11.67 -0.17
C LEU A 65 -0.86 -11.35 -0.23
N ALA A 66 -1.37 -10.47 0.64
CA ALA A 66 -2.80 -10.18 0.73
C ALA A 66 -3.34 -9.62 -0.58
N GLY A 67 -4.20 -10.39 -1.24
CA GLY A 67 -4.87 -9.99 -2.48
C GLY A 67 -4.03 -10.14 -3.76
N LEU A 68 -2.84 -10.74 -3.68
CA LEU A 68 -2.06 -11.10 -4.87
C LEU A 68 -2.60 -12.40 -5.49
N PRO A 69 -2.68 -12.48 -6.83
CA PRO A 69 -2.98 -13.74 -7.50
C PRO A 69 -1.81 -14.73 -7.33
N ASP A 70 -2.08 -16.02 -7.52
CA ASP A 70 -1.03 -17.05 -7.48
C ASP A 70 0.05 -16.77 -8.54
N SER A 71 1.29 -16.65 -8.09
CA SER A 71 2.46 -16.33 -8.91
C SER A 71 3.68 -17.06 -8.35
N PRO A 72 4.59 -17.55 -9.22
CA PRO A 72 5.84 -18.16 -8.77
C PRO A 72 6.72 -17.17 -7.98
N LEU A 73 6.52 -15.86 -8.14
CA LEU A 73 7.23 -14.82 -7.38
C LEU A 73 6.58 -14.50 -6.02
N ASN A 74 5.43 -15.08 -5.67
CA ASN A 74 4.84 -14.89 -4.35
C ASN A 74 5.80 -15.40 -3.25
N GLU A 75 6.54 -16.47 -3.53
CA GLU A 75 7.53 -16.97 -2.56
C GLU A 75 8.60 -15.93 -2.24
N LEU A 76 8.99 -15.10 -3.21
CA LEU A 76 10.00 -14.06 -3.02
C LEU A 76 9.58 -13.00 -1.98
N LEU A 77 8.28 -12.83 -1.75
CA LEU A 77 7.73 -11.86 -0.80
C LEU A 77 7.66 -12.39 0.64
N LYS A 78 7.96 -13.68 0.87
CA LYS A 78 7.98 -14.26 2.21
C LYS A 78 9.09 -13.59 3.04
N PRO A 79 8.81 -13.26 4.31
CA PRO A 79 9.86 -12.78 5.20
C PRO A 79 10.95 -13.85 5.37
N ASP A 80 12.19 -13.41 5.61
CA ASP A 80 13.33 -14.22 6.04
C ASP A 80 13.95 -15.18 5.00
N LEU A 81 13.72 -14.98 3.70
CA LEU A 81 14.45 -15.74 2.68
C LEU A 81 15.93 -15.32 2.58
N THR A 82 16.82 -16.30 2.60
CA THR A 82 18.25 -16.07 2.34
C THR A 82 18.49 -15.70 0.87
N PRO A 83 19.60 -15.00 0.54
CA PRO A 83 19.94 -14.70 -0.86
C PRO A 83 19.94 -15.92 -1.78
N ASP A 84 20.42 -17.07 -1.30
CA ASP A 84 20.40 -18.33 -2.04
C ASP A 84 18.97 -18.83 -2.32
N GLN A 85 18.06 -18.70 -1.36
CA GLN A 85 16.66 -19.07 -1.54
C GLN A 85 15.96 -18.10 -2.50
N GLN A 86 16.23 -16.80 -2.39
CA GLN A 86 15.66 -15.80 -3.29
C GLN A 86 16.10 -16.02 -4.75
N THR A 87 17.40 -16.27 -4.98
CA THR A 87 17.91 -16.59 -6.32
C THR A 87 17.38 -17.94 -6.83
N GLN A 88 17.09 -18.91 -5.94
CA GLN A 88 16.45 -20.16 -6.34
C GLN A 88 15.00 -19.95 -6.80
N VAL A 89 14.21 -19.12 -6.11
CA VAL A 89 12.84 -18.78 -6.51
C VAL A 89 12.82 -18.11 -7.89
N VAL A 90 13.66 -17.09 -8.09
CA VAL A 90 13.76 -16.39 -9.39
C VAL A 90 14.29 -17.32 -10.48
N GLY A 91 15.30 -18.15 -10.15
CA GLY A 91 15.89 -19.10 -11.10
C GLY A 91 14.90 -20.14 -11.58
N GLN A 92 14.11 -20.72 -10.67
CA GLN A 92 13.08 -21.69 -11.03
C GLN A 92 11.99 -21.04 -11.89
N MET A 93 11.53 -19.85 -11.54
CA MET A 93 10.56 -19.10 -12.35
C MET A 93 11.06 -18.86 -13.78
N LEU A 94 12.34 -18.52 -13.96
CA LEU A 94 12.93 -18.31 -15.29
C LEU A 94 13.10 -19.63 -16.07
N ILE A 95 13.39 -20.74 -15.39
CA ILE A 95 13.41 -22.07 -16.00
C ILE A 95 12.00 -22.47 -16.48
N ASP A 96 10.98 -22.20 -15.67
CA ASP A 96 9.58 -22.47 -16.01
C ASP A 96 9.12 -21.59 -17.19
N TYR A 97 9.52 -20.31 -17.17
CA TYR A 97 9.32 -19.37 -18.28
C TYR A 97 9.97 -19.91 -19.56
N TRP A 98 11.24 -20.32 -19.52
CA TRP A 98 11.94 -20.88 -20.66
C TRP A 98 11.29 -22.18 -21.14
N THR A 99 10.82 -23.05 -20.24
CA THR A 99 10.16 -24.31 -20.60
C THR A 99 8.87 -24.06 -21.38
N SER A 100 8.14 -22.98 -21.03
CA SER A 100 6.87 -22.59 -21.66
C SER A 100 7.06 -21.80 -22.96
N VAL A 101 7.95 -20.80 -22.94
CA VAL A 101 8.14 -19.83 -24.04
C VAL A 101 9.23 -20.26 -25.03
N ARG A 102 10.16 -21.12 -24.59
CA ARG A 102 11.39 -21.55 -25.30
C ARG A 102 12.37 -20.40 -25.59
N SER A 103 12.31 -19.36 -24.76
CA SER A 103 13.22 -18.22 -24.75
C SER A 103 13.24 -17.65 -23.34
N LEU A 104 14.37 -17.12 -22.88
CA LEU A 104 14.43 -16.27 -21.68
C LEU A 104 13.98 -14.84 -22.01
N PRO A 105 13.46 -14.07 -21.02
CA PRO A 105 13.14 -12.67 -21.21
C PRO A 105 14.45 -11.87 -21.33
N ASN A 106 14.50 -10.92 -22.27
CA ASN A 106 15.69 -10.12 -22.53
C ASN A 106 15.33 -8.66 -22.87
N GLY A 107 16.33 -7.80 -22.93
CA GLY A 107 16.16 -6.38 -23.25
C GLY A 107 16.21 -5.48 -22.01
N THR A 108 15.51 -4.36 -22.05
CA THR A 108 15.38 -3.48 -20.88
C THR A 108 14.54 -4.14 -19.79
N TRP A 109 14.62 -3.60 -18.57
CA TRP A 109 13.82 -4.13 -17.47
C TRP A 109 12.31 -4.06 -17.75
N GLU A 110 11.85 -2.97 -18.38
CA GLU A 110 10.47 -2.81 -18.82
C GLU A 110 10.08 -3.92 -19.80
N GLU A 111 10.94 -4.22 -20.78
CA GLU A 111 10.71 -5.29 -21.76
C GLU A 111 10.67 -6.67 -21.09
N VAL A 112 11.53 -6.91 -20.09
CA VAL A 112 11.53 -8.15 -19.29
C VAL A 112 10.21 -8.29 -18.52
N ARG A 113 9.74 -7.22 -17.86
CA ARG A 113 8.45 -7.21 -17.15
C ARG A 113 7.27 -7.49 -18.08
N GLU A 114 7.24 -6.85 -19.24
CA GLU A 114 6.18 -7.07 -20.22
C GLU A 114 6.17 -8.50 -20.72
N GLN A 115 7.35 -9.07 -20.99
CA GLN A 115 7.49 -10.46 -21.41
C GLN A 115 7.01 -11.46 -20.35
N LEU A 116 7.34 -11.24 -19.07
CA LEU A 116 6.86 -12.05 -17.95
C LEU A 116 5.33 -11.93 -17.74
N ALA A 117 4.77 -10.75 -18.05
CA ALA A 117 3.34 -10.46 -18.00
C ALA A 117 2.54 -10.97 -19.20
N GLY A 118 3.20 -11.61 -20.18
CA GLY A 118 2.54 -12.25 -21.31
C GLY A 118 2.76 -11.56 -22.66
N HIS A 119 3.50 -10.45 -22.74
CA HIS A 119 3.92 -9.87 -24.03
C HIS A 119 5.12 -10.61 -24.62
N ASN A 120 5.01 -11.94 -24.72
CA ASN A 120 6.01 -12.82 -25.29
C ASN A 120 5.46 -13.57 -26.50
N LYS A 121 6.33 -14.29 -27.22
CA LYS A 121 5.98 -15.00 -28.47
C LYS A 121 4.86 -16.04 -28.31
N LYS A 122 4.56 -16.48 -27.09
CA LYS A 122 3.55 -17.49 -26.78
C LYS A 122 2.31 -16.90 -26.09
N GLN A 123 2.30 -15.60 -25.79
CA GLN A 123 1.25 -14.93 -25.05
C GLN A 123 0.91 -15.58 -23.70
N VAL A 124 1.93 -16.12 -23.02
CA VAL A 124 1.76 -16.78 -21.71
C VAL A 124 2.20 -15.84 -20.61
N ALA A 125 1.29 -15.47 -19.71
CA ALA A 125 1.62 -14.70 -18.52
C ALA A 125 2.04 -15.66 -17.39
N LEU A 126 3.24 -15.47 -16.84
CA LEU A 126 3.71 -16.19 -15.65
C LEU A 126 3.53 -15.36 -14.37
N VAL A 127 3.68 -14.04 -14.49
CA VAL A 127 3.61 -13.12 -13.36
C VAL A 127 2.80 -11.90 -13.77
N PRO A 128 1.88 -11.39 -12.93
CA PRO A 128 1.19 -10.12 -13.19
C PRO A 128 2.18 -8.96 -13.33
N LYS A 129 1.89 -8.00 -14.22
CA LYS A 129 2.75 -6.84 -14.49
C LYS A 129 2.95 -5.95 -13.25
N GLU A 130 1.95 -5.89 -12.39
CA GLU A 130 1.88 -5.09 -11.16
C GLU A 130 2.43 -5.82 -9.94
N HIS A 131 3.04 -7.01 -10.11
CA HIS A 131 3.57 -7.78 -8.98
C HIS A 131 4.65 -6.98 -8.23
N PRO A 132 4.60 -6.90 -6.88
CA PRO A 132 5.52 -6.06 -6.09
C PRO A 132 7.00 -6.37 -6.35
N ALA A 133 7.33 -7.65 -6.54
CA ALA A 133 8.69 -8.09 -6.86
C ALA A 133 9.23 -7.56 -8.21
N LEU A 134 8.38 -7.04 -9.10
CA LEU A 134 8.77 -6.51 -10.41
C LEU A 134 8.80 -4.97 -10.46
N ALA A 135 8.58 -4.27 -9.35
CA ALA A 135 8.35 -2.84 -9.35
C ALA A 135 9.58 -2.01 -9.77
N THR A 136 10.77 -2.39 -9.32
CA THR A 136 12.07 -1.76 -9.61
C THR A 136 12.86 -2.58 -10.60
N ASN A 137 13.96 -2.04 -11.17
CA ASN A 137 14.84 -2.67 -12.18
C ASN A 137 15.47 -4.03 -11.81
N THR A 138 15.01 -4.66 -10.74
CA THR A 138 15.42 -5.94 -10.21
C THR A 138 14.30 -6.67 -9.52
N PHE A 139 14.44 -7.99 -9.39
CA PHE A 139 13.55 -8.76 -8.53
C PHE A 139 13.85 -8.45 -7.07
N ARG A 140 12.91 -7.86 -6.33
CA ARG A 140 13.10 -7.51 -4.91
C ARG A 140 12.06 -8.19 -4.02
N ALA A 141 12.50 -8.67 -2.86
CA ALA A 141 11.60 -9.17 -1.81
C ALA A 141 10.80 -8.03 -1.15
N LYS A 142 11.43 -6.86 -0.99
CA LYS A 142 10.86 -5.64 -0.40
C LYS A 142 11.43 -4.40 -1.11
N PRO A 143 10.73 -3.25 -1.14
CA PRO A 143 11.19 -2.04 -1.84
C PRO A 143 12.64 -1.60 -1.48
N ASP A 144 13.03 -1.76 -0.22
CA ASP A 144 14.35 -1.36 0.28
C ASP A 144 15.36 -2.52 0.40
N ALA A 145 14.98 -3.75 0.05
CA ALA A 145 15.88 -4.90 0.08
C ALA A 145 16.79 -4.93 -1.15
N PRO A 146 17.99 -5.57 -1.09
CA PRO A 146 18.78 -5.84 -2.27
C PRO A 146 17.96 -6.63 -3.31
N GLY A 147 18.19 -6.32 -4.58
CA GLY A 147 17.50 -6.94 -5.70
C GLY A 147 18.30 -8.03 -6.38
N ILE A 148 17.65 -8.74 -7.29
CA ILE A 148 18.30 -9.71 -8.17
C ILE A 148 18.26 -9.18 -9.59
N HIS A 149 19.43 -9.02 -10.19
CA HIS A 149 19.60 -8.71 -11.60
C HIS A 149 19.68 -9.98 -12.43
N LEU A 150 18.98 -9.98 -13.56
CA LEU A 150 19.05 -11.03 -14.56
C LEU A 150 20.08 -10.66 -15.63
N HIS A 151 21.10 -11.49 -15.79
CA HIS A 151 22.05 -11.42 -16.89
C HIS A 151 21.86 -12.64 -17.80
N VAL A 152 21.26 -12.44 -18.97
CA VAL A 152 20.99 -13.52 -19.94
C VAL A 152 22.20 -13.75 -20.83
N ILE A 153 22.69 -14.99 -20.86
CA ILE A 153 23.84 -15.38 -21.69
C ILE A 153 23.36 -16.08 -22.95
N SER A 154 22.42 -17.02 -22.82
CA SER A 154 21.78 -17.70 -23.95
C SER A 154 20.29 -17.85 -23.71
N GLY A 155 19.51 -17.02 -24.42
CA GLY A 155 18.06 -17.05 -24.34
C GLY A 155 17.45 -18.37 -24.81
N SER A 156 18.00 -18.98 -25.86
CA SER A 156 17.54 -20.28 -26.37
C SER A 156 18.12 -21.47 -25.61
N GLY A 157 19.34 -21.34 -25.09
CA GLY A 157 20.04 -22.41 -24.36
C GLY A 157 19.70 -22.51 -22.87
N CYS A 158 18.78 -21.67 -22.36
CA CYS A 158 18.47 -21.57 -20.94
C CYS A 158 19.71 -21.28 -20.07
N ALA A 159 20.63 -20.44 -20.57
CA ALA A 159 21.83 -20.07 -19.83
C ALA A 159 21.72 -18.62 -19.34
N PHE A 160 21.78 -18.41 -18.04
CA PHE A 160 21.68 -17.09 -17.42
C PHE A 160 22.36 -17.05 -16.07
N GLN A 161 22.60 -15.83 -15.60
CA GLN A 161 23.16 -15.49 -14.32
C GLN A 161 22.14 -14.67 -13.53
N LEU A 162 22.03 -15.00 -12.26
CA LEU A 162 21.33 -14.19 -11.28
C LEU A 162 22.37 -13.55 -10.37
N ILE A 163 22.32 -12.23 -10.29
CA ILE A 163 23.23 -11.41 -9.50
C ILE A 163 22.40 -10.81 -8.39
N TYR A 164 22.54 -11.35 -7.18
CA TYR A 164 21.92 -10.79 -6.00
C TYR A 164 22.79 -9.63 -5.52
N GLU A 165 22.23 -8.42 -5.55
CA GLU A 165 22.86 -7.18 -5.11
C GLU A 165 23.38 -7.33 -3.67
N GLY A 166 24.61 -6.89 -3.42
CA GLY A 166 25.14 -6.78 -2.07
C GLY A 166 24.47 -5.66 -1.24
N PRO A 167 24.99 -5.37 -0.03
CA PRO A 167 24.51 -4.26 0.80
C PRO A 167 24.53 -2.89 0.12
N ASP A 168 25.37 -2.71 -0.91
CA ASP A 168 25.46 -1.47 -1.68
C ASP A 168 24.30 -1.24 -2.66
N LYS A 169 23.49 -2.28 -2.92
CA LYS A 169 22.35 -2.30 -3.85
C LYS A 169 22.73 -1.97 -5.29
N GLN A 170 23.98 -2.19 -5.67
CA GLN A 170 24.47 -1.99 -7.03
C GLN A 170 24.83 -3.35 -7.62
N PRO A 171 24.51 -3.60 -8.90
CA PRO A 171 24.96 -4.81 -9.55
C PRO A 171 26.39 -4.70 -10.05
N PHE A 172 26.99 -5.87 -10.25
CA PHE A 172 28.34 -6.09 -10.77
C PHE A 172 29.44 -5.55 -9.86
N THR A 173 29.23 -5.67 -8.54
CA THR A 173 30.21 -5.28 -7.52
C THR A 173 30.78 -6.50 -6.80
N ASP A 174 31.87 -6.30 -6.04
CA ASP A 174 32.59 -7.40 -5.38
C ASP A 174 31.80 -8.04 -4.22
N ASP A 175 30.75 -7.38 -3.73
CA ASP A 175 29.85 -7.85 -2.67
C ASP A 175 28.63 -8.62 -3.20
N ASP A 176 28.47 -8.72 -4.52
CA ASP A 176 27.37 -9.45 -5.15
C ASP A 176 27.50 -10.97 -5.04
N LEU A 177 26.36 -11.62 -4.84
CA LEU A 177 26.26 -13.08 -4.92
C LEU A 177 25.80 -13.47 -6.33
N VAL A 178 26.72 -14.03 -7.11
CA VAL A 178 26.45 -14.51 -8.46
C VAL A 178 26.10 -15.98 -8.46
N ARG A 179 24.98 -16.32 -9.09
CA ARG A 179 24.53 -17.70 -9.29
C ARG A 179 24.29 -17.99 -10.76
N ASN A 180 24.94 -19.04 -11.26
CA ASN A 180 24.80 -19.48 -12.64
C ASN A 180 23.67 -20.50 -12.79
N PHE A 181 22.99 -20.43 -13.93
CA PHE A 181 22.01 -21.42 -14.36
C PHE A 181 22.34 -21.83 -15.81
N PRO A 182 22.64 -23.12 -16.07
CA PRO A 182 22.80 -24.21 -15.09
C PRO A 182 24.05 -24.02 -14.18
N PRO A 183 24.15 -24.71 -13.04
CA PRO A 183 25.20 -24.45 -12.02
C PRO A 183 26.63 -24.78 -12.49
N ASP A 184 26.76 -25.68 -13.45
CA ASP A 184 27.99 -26.14 -14.09
C ASP A 184 28.47 -25.21 -15.23
N LEU A 185 27.79 -24.08 -15.42
CA LEU A 185 28.18 -23.08 -16.40
C LEU A 185 29.48 -22.40 -15.94
N GLU A 186 30.60 -22.87 -16.49
CA GLU A 186 31.92 -22.26 -16.34
C GLU A 186 32.18 -21.26 -17.47
N PHE A 187 32.59 -20.04 -17.13
CA PHE A 187 33.10 -19.08 -18.10
C PHE A 187 34.62 -19.20 -18.16
N LYS A 188 35.16 -19.41 -19.35
CA LYS A 188 36.60 -19.27 -19.62
C LYS A 188 36.92 -17.83 -20.01
#